data_AF-A0A9D3Z1N9-F1
#
_entry.id   AF-A0A9D3Z1N9-F1
#
_cell.length_a   1.000
_cell.length_b   1.000
_cell.length_c   1.000
_cell.angle_alpha   90.00
_cell.angle_beta   90.00
_cell.angle_gamma   90.00
#
_symmetry.space_group_name_H-M   'P 1'
#
loop_
_entity.id
_entity.type
_entity.pdbx_description
1 polymer ?
#
loop_
_entity_poly.entity_id
_entity_poly.type
_entity_poly.pdbx_seq_one_letter_code
_entity_poly.pdbx_strand_id
1 'polypeptide(L)'
;MCRITTSTVAVTVGGDSTNINEVQFIEIRNWQLKMVRNINLQHECIGIAYHQYHLYVASGTALYRHTLNGNLVRTLYDDPSGKKTGDPARV
;
A
#
# COMPACT_ATOMS: atom_id res chain seq x y z
N MET A 1 1.20 1.79 7.64
CA MET A 1 0.99 3.26 7.62
C MET A 1 2.26 3.94 7.16
N CYS A 2 2.18 4.94 6.30
CA CYS A 2 3.31 5.81 5.92
C CYS A 2 2.87 7.28 5.87
N ARG A 3 3.77 8.20 6.23
CA ARG A 3 3.51 9.64 6.22
C ARG A 3 3.74 10.20 4.81
N ILE A 4 2.75 10.93 4.28
CA ILE A 4 2.80 11.53 2.92
C ILE A 4 3.14 13.01 2.99
N THR A 5 2.53 13.73 3.93
CA THR A 5 2.75 15.17 4.17
C THR A 5 2.86 15.43 5.67
N THR A 6 2.82 16.69 6.11
CA THR A 6 2.75 17.05 7.55
C THR A 6 1.43 16.64 8.21
N SER A 7 0.32 16.63 7.45
CA SER A 7 -1.02 16.37 7.98
C SER A 7 -1.68 15.12 7.40
N THR A 8 -1.09 14.50 6.38
CA THR A 8 -1.67 13.34 5.68
C THR A 8 -0.83 12.08 5.89
N VAL A 9 -1.48 10.99 6.27
CA VAL A 9 -0.90 9.64 6.31
C VAL A 9 -1.66 8.73 5.34
N ALA A 10 -0.93 7.84 4.68
CA ALA A 10 -1.52 6.71 3.99
C ALA A 10 -1.50 5.50 4.92
N VAL A 11 -2.59 4.74 4.95
CA VAL A 11 -2.74 3.50 5.71
C VAL A 11 -3.24 2.41 4.79
N THR A 12 -2.84 1.19 5.10
CA THR A 12 -3.40 -0.01 4.48
C THR A 12 -3.87 -0.92 5.60
N VAL A 13 -4.90 -1.70 5.32
CA VAL A 13 -5.44 -2.69 6.25
C VAL A 13 -4.85 -4.04 5.84
N GLY A 14 -3.97 -4.58 6.67
CA GLY A 14 -3.44 -5.94 6.47
C GLY A 14 -4.38 -7.01 7.07
N GLY A 15 -4.38 -8.22 6.50
CA GLY A 15 -5.07 -9.40 7.06
C GLY A 15 -6.35 -9.82 6.32
N ASP A 16 -7.22 -10.61 6.96
CA ASP A 16 -8.49 -11.17 6.40
C ASP A 16 -9.63 -10.13 6.26
N SER A 17 -9.27 -8.88 5.95
CA SER A 17 -10.22 -7.79 5.79
C SER A 17 -10.78 -7.76 4.36
N THR A 18 -11.99 -7.23 4.20
CA THR A 18 -12.60 -6.99 2.87
C THR A 18 -11.85 -5.95 2.04
N ASN A 19 -10.94 -5.17 2.64
CA ASN A 19 -10.30 -4.02 1.98
C ASN A 19 -8.78 -4.19 1.83
N ILE A 20 -8.28 -5.43 1.70
CA ILE A 20 -6.84 -5.68 1.48
C ILE A 20 -6.27 -5.06 0.19
N ASN A 21 -7.13 -4.66 -0.73
CA ASN A 21 -6.76 -4.02 -1.99
C ASN A 21 -6.85 -2.49 -1.92
N GLU A 22 -6.85 -1.90 -0.72
CA GLU A 22 -7.06 -0.46 -0.53
C GLU A 22 -5.90 0.23 0.20
N VAL A 23 -5.62 1.46 -0.22
CA VAL A 23 -4.83 2.43 0.54
C VAL A 23 -5.71 3.63 0.88
N GLN A 24 -5.88 3.91 2.16
CA GLN A 24 -6.67 5.03 2.66
C GLN A 24 -5.76 6.19 3.04
N PHE A 25 -6.16 7.40 2.66
CA PHE A 25 -5.49 8.64 3.02
C PHE A 25 -6.29 9.33 4.10
N ILE A 26 -5.65 9.50 5.26
CA ILE A 26 -6.24 10.10 6.45
C ILE A 26 -5.52 11.42 6.71
N GLU A 27 -6.29 12.46 6.98
CA GLU A 27 -5.78 13.74 7.44
C GLU A 27 -6.17 14.01 8.89
N ILE A 28 -5.28 14.69 9.61
CA ILE A 28 -5.59 15.25 10.93
C ILE A 28 -6.15 16.66 10.72
N ARG A 29 -7.44 16.85 10.98
CA ARG A 29 -8.11 18.16 10.94
C ARG A 29 -8.85 18.39 12.25
N ASN A 30 -8.61 19.53 12.91
CA ASN A 30 -9.24 19.86 14.19
C ASN A 30 -9.12 18.74 15.24
N TRP A 31 -7.94 18.13 15.36
CA TRP A 31 -7.67 17.00 16.25
C TRP A 31 -8.48 15.72 15.97
N GLN A 32 -9.07 15.60 14.79
CA GLN A 32 -9.81 14.43 14.35
C GLN A 32 -9.13 13.78 13.14
N LEU A 33 -9.14 12.44 13.09
CA LEU A 33 -8.75 11.67 11.92
C LEU A 33 -9.91 11.62 10.94
N LYS A 34 -9.69 12.15 9.73
CA LYS A 34 -10.68 12.11 8.66
C LYS A 34 -10.11 11.41 7.45
N MET A 35 -10.75 10.33 7.01
CA MET A 35 -10.46 9.75 5.70
C MET A 35 -10.89 10.77 4.62
N VAL A 36 -9.94 11.19 3.80
CA VAL A 36 -10.16 12.22 2.76
C VAL A 36 -10.17 11.64 1.36
N ARG A 37 -9.55 10.46 1.18
CA ARG A 37 -9.44 9.78 -0.10
C ARG A 37 -9.04 8.33 0.12
N ASN A 38 -9.37 7.48 -0.83
CA ASN A 38 -8.82 6.14 -0.96
C ASN A 38 -8.32 5.86 -2.38
N ILE A 39 -7.49 4.83 -2.49
CA ILE A 39 -7.03 4.24 -3.74
C ILE A 39 -7.41 2.77 -3.72
N ASN A 40 -8.09 2.32 -4.77
CA ASN A 40 -8.30 0.90 -5.03
C ASN A 40 -7.16 0.36 -5.89
N LEU A 41 -6.60 -0.75 -5.47
CA LEU A 41 -5.50 -1.47 -6.12
C LEU A 41 -6.04 -2.75 -6.76
N GLN A 42 -5.32 -3.28 -7.75
CA GLN A 42 -5.64 -4.55 -8.39
C GLN A 42 -4.98 -5.76 -7.70
N HIS A 43 -4.28 -5.53 -6.59
CA HIS A 43 -3.52 -6.53 -5.84
C HIS A 43 -3.64 -6.27 -4.34
N GLU A 44 -3.29 -7.25 -3.51
CA GLU A 44 -3.23 -7.05 -2.05
C GLU A 44 -2.16 -6.00 -1.71
N CYS A 45 -2.41 -5.25 -0.65
CA CYS A 45 -1.50 -4.25 -0.10
C CYS A 45 -1.14 -4.66 1.32
N ILE A 46 0.07 -5.17 1.50
CA ILE A 46 0.57 -5.60 2.81
C ILE A 46 1.57 -4.59 3.39
N GLY A 47 2.10 -3.69 2.55
CA GLY A 47 3.08 -2.69 2.96
C GLY A 47 3.01 -1.47 2.07
N ILE A 48 3.25 -0.30 2.65
CA ILE A 48 3.29 0.98 1.95
C ILE A 48 4.48 1.81 2.38
N ALA A 49 5.16 2.43 1.42
CA ALA A 49 6.20 3.41 1.63
C ALA A 49 6.00 4.61 0.70
N TYR A 50 6.44 5.78 1.12
CA TYR A 50 6.33 7.02 0.35
C TYR A 50 7.71 7.62 0.12
N HIS A 51 8.03 7.90 -1.14
CA HIS A 51 9.29 8.53 -1.52
C HIS A 51 9.14 9.28 -2.84
N GLN A 52 9.70 10.49 -2.94
CA GLN A 52 9.73 11.30 -4.17
C GLN A 52 8.38 11.36 -4.91
N TYR A 53 7.28 11.68 -4.21
CA TYR A 53 5.93 11.77 -4.77
C TYR A 53 5.35 10.46 -5.34
N HIS A 54 5.92 9.32 -4.96
CA HIS A 54 5.43 8.00 -5.33
C HIS A 54 5.05 7.19 -4.10
N LEU A 55 4.02 6.36 -4.28
CA LEU A 55 3.60 5.36 -3.33
C LEU A 55 4.18 4.02 -3.77
N TYR A 56 4.98 3.41 -2.92
CA TYR A 56 5.51 2.07 -3.10
C TYR A 56 4.61 1.13 -2.34
N VAL A 57 4.05 0.14 -3.03
CA VAL A 57 3.09 -0.80 -2.46
C VAL A 57 3.65 -2.20 -2.59
N ALA A 58 3.77 -2.90 -1.47
CA ALA A 58 4.15 -4.30 -1.45
C ALA A 58 2.88 -5.17 -1.39
N SER A 59 2.88 -6.25 -2.19
CA SER A 59 2.03 -7.42 -1.99
C SER A 59 2.87 -8.57 -1.42
N GLY A 60 2.28 -9.75 -1.20
CA GLY A 60 3.03 -10.92 -0.75
C GLY A 60 4.14 -11.38 -1.70
N THR A 61 4.06 -11.05 -2.98
CA THR A 61 4.95 -11.57 -4.04
C THR A 61 5.55 -10.47 -4.93
N ALA A 62 5.11 -9.23 -4.80
CA ALA A 62 5.49 -8.17 -5.74
C ALA A 62 5.64 -6.82 -5.04
N LEU A 63 6.39 -5.92 -5.70
CA LEU A 63 6.56 -4.54 -5.29
C LEU A 63 6.20 -3.63 -6.46
N TYR A 64 5.27 -2.70 -6.20
CA TYR A 64 4.72 -1.79 -7.19
C TYR A 64 5.07 -0.35 -6.85
N ARG A 65 5.28 0.46 -7.88
CA ARG A 65 5.35 1.92 -7.77
C ARG A 65 4.10 2.54 -8.37
N HIS A 66 3.34 3.25 -7.56
CA HIS A 66 2.17 4.02 -7.96
C HIS A 66 2.43 5.51 -7.85
N THR A 67 1.68 6.30 -8.62
CA THR A 67 1.50 7.71 -8.33
C THR A 67 0.69 7.87 -7.04
N LEU A 68 0.71 9.06 -6.44
CA LEU A 68 -0.15 9.35 -5.29
C LEU A 68 -1.65 9.21 -5.59
N ASN A 69 -2.05 9.25 -6.87
CA ASN A 69 -3.45 9.06 -7.27
C ASN A 69 -3.81 7.58 -7.47
N GLY A 70 -2.85 6.66 -7.36
CA GLY A 70 -3.09 5.22 -7.45
C GLY A 70 -2.77 4.59 -8.79
N ASN A 71 -2.43 5.40 -9.79
CA ASN A 71 -2.06 4.87 -11.11
C ASN A 71 -0.74 4.09 -10.98
N LEU A 72 -0.73 2.85 -11.45
CA LEU A 72 0.48 2.05 -11.54
C LEU A 72 1.46 2.73 -12.50
N VAL A 73 2.65 3.03 -12.01
CA VAL A 73 3.75 3.56 -12.83
C VAL A 73 4.60 2.41 -13.35
N ARG A 74 4.98 1.47 -12.46
CA ARG A 74 5.83 0.32 -12.80
C ARG A 74 5.79 -0.76 -11.71
N THR A 75 5.86 -2.01 -12.11
CA THR A 75 6.21 -3.14 -11.24
C THR A 75 7.73 -3.20 -11.07
N LEU A 76 8.20 -3.06 -9.83
CA LEU A 76 9.62 -3.03 -9.47
C LEU A 76 10.17 -4.44 -9.22
N TYR A 77 9.33 -5.31 -8.67
CA TYR A 77 9.62 -6.72 -8.41
C TYR A 77 8.33 -7.52 -8.56
N ASP A 78 8.44 -8.73 -9.09
CA ASP A 78 7.34 -9.69 -9.18
C ASP A 78 7.92 -11.10 -9.10
N ASP A 79 7.46 -11.88 -8.14
CA ASP A 79 7.76 -13.30 -8.02
C ASP A 79 6.64 -14.13 -8.67
N PRO A 80 6.84 -14.60 -9.93
CA PRO A 80 5.83 -15.35 -10.65
C PRO A 80 5.58 -16.75 -10.07
N SER A 81 6.43 -17.22 -9.13
CA SER A 81 6.21 -18.50 -8.46
C SER A 81 5.02 -18.48 -7.48
N GLY A 82 4.53 -17.29 -7.13
CA GLY A 82 3.43 -17.12 -6.19
C GLY A 82 3.81 -17.38 -4.73
N LYS A 83 5.08 -17.69 -4.43
CA LYS A 83 5.57 -17.90 -3.07
C LYS A 83 5.66 -16.56 -2.35
N LYS A 84 4.90 -16.41 -1.25
CA LYS A 84 5.02 -15.20 -0.43
C LYS A 84 6.42 -15.14 0.17
N THR A 85 7.08 -13.99 0.10
CA THR A 85 8.40 -13.80 0.70
C THR A 85 8.30 -14.05 2.21
N GLY A 86 8.96 -15.12 2.70
CA GLY A 86 8.92 -15.54 4.10
C GLY A 86 8.23 -16.89 4.35
N ASP A 87 7.67 -17.53 3.32
CA ASP A 87 7.17 -18.91 3.44
C ASP A 87 8.39 -19.85 3.48
N PRO A 88 8.74 -20.46 4.63
CA PRO A 88 9.85 -21.39 4.67
C PRO A 88 9.52 -22.52 3.69
N ALA A 89 10.48 -22.85 2.83
CA ALA A 89 10.34 -24.00 1.94
C ALA A 89 9.85 -25.19 2.78
N ARG A 90 8.66 -25.71 2.45
CA ARG A 90 8.21 -27.00 2.97
C ARG A 90 9.23 -28.03 2.48
N VAL A 91 10.15 -28.40 3.36
CA VAL A 91 11.02 -29.58 3.24
C VAL A 91 10.20 -30.79 3.62
#